data_AF-A0A2D4JBV1-F1
#
_entry.id   AF-A0A2D4JBV1-F1
#
_cell.length_a   1.000
_cell.length_b   1.000
_cell.length_c   1.000
_cell.angle_alpha   90.00
_cell.angle_beta   90.00
_cell.angle_gamma   90.00
#
_symmetry.space_group_name_H-M   'P 1'
#
loop_
_entity.id
_entity.type
_entity.pdbx_description
1 polymer ?
#
loop_
_entity_poly.entity_id
_entity_poly.type
_entity_poly.pdbx_seq_one_letter_code
_entity_poly.pdbx_strand_id
1 'polypeptide(L)'
;TSDPTQRTPLGITGGILFCLSGLTTLVPVSWVAYNTVQDFWDQTVPDVVPRWEFGEALFLGWFAAFFLLLGGCLVIGATCFLKTPKVSKRPATHHKAEVATLAIQHPQ
;
A
#
# COMPACT_ATOMS: atom_id res chain seq x y z
N THR A 1 19.16 12.26 13.93
CA THR A 1 19.02 10.84 14.30
C THR A 1 17.88 10.14 13.54
N SER A 2 17.73 10.34 12.22
CA SER A 2 16.71 9.62 11.44
C SER A 2 17.27 9.17 10.10
N ASP A 3 17.77 7.93 10.07
CA ASP A 3 18.35 7.30 8.89
C ASP A 3 17.22 6.91 7.90
N PRO A 4 17.26 7.35 6.63
CA PRO A 4 16.25 7.02 5.63
C PRO A 4 16.13 5.50 5.36
N THR A 5 17.16 4.73 5.73
CA THR A 5 17.21 3.29 5.53
C THR A 5 16.17 2.54 6.38
N GLN A 6 15.88 3.04 7.59
CA GLN A 6 14.94 2.40 8.53
C GLN A 6 13.47 2.72 8.26
N ARG A 7 13.17 3.83 7.57
CA ARG A 7 11.79 4.29 7.29
C ARG A 7 11.10 3.43 6.23
N THR A 8 11.87 2.77 5.38
CA THR A 8 11.37 2.06 4.21
C THR A 8 10.65 0.74 4.51
N PRO A 9 11.16 -0.18 5.36
CA PRO A 9 10.40 -1.36 5.77
C PRO A 9 9.15 -0.99 6.57
N LEU A 10 9.21 0.08 7.37
CA LEU A 10 8.08 0.55 8.18
C LEU A 10 6.91 1.00 7.30
N GLY A 11 7.17 1.79 6.25
CA GLY A 11 6.09 2.22 5.36
C GLY A 11 5.55 1.10 4.46
N ILE A 12 6.38 0.15 4.02
CA ILE A 12 5.88 -1.03 3.28
C ILE A 12 4.98 -1.88 4.19
N THR A 13 5.42 -2.16 5.42
CA THR A 13 4.64 -2.94 6.39
C THR A 13 3.32 -2.24 6.71
N GLY A 14 3.36 -0.92 6.96
CA GLY A 14 2.17 -0.12 7.21
C GLY A 14 1.18 -0.14 6.04
N GLY A 15 1.68 -0.03 4.79
CA GLY A 15 0.85 -0.10 3.60
C GLY A 15 0.17 -1.46 3.41
N ILE A 16 0.88 -2.57 3.66
CA ILE A 16 0.30 -3.93 3.62
C ILE A 16 -0.81 -4.07 4.67
N LEU A 17 -0.57 -3.61 5.90
CA LEU A 17 -1.57 -3.66 6.97
C LEU A 17 -2.82 -2.84 6.62
N PHE A 18 -2.66 -1.68 5.97
CA PHE A 18 -3.76 -0.86 5.50
C PHE A 18 -4.58 -1.59 4.42
N CYS A 19 -3.91 -2.26 3.47
CA CYS A 19 -4.59 -3.06 2.45
C CYS A 19 -5.35 -4.26 3.05
N LEU A 20 -4.73 -4.98 3.99
CA LEU A 20 -5.37 -6.10 4.69
C LEU A 20 -6.60 -5.63 5.46
N SER A 21 -6.49 -4.51 6.19
CA SER A 21 -7.63 -3.91 6.88
C SER A 21 -8.76 -3.54 5.92
N GLY A 22 -8.44 -2.96 4.74
CA GLY A 22 -9.43 -2.66 3.72
C GLY A 22 -10.15 -3.89 3.20
N LEU A 23 -9.41 -4.98 2.90
CA LEU A 23 -9.99 -6.25 2.45
C LEU A 23 -10.86 -6.90 3.54
N THR A 24 -10.38 -6.93 4.78
CA THR A 24 -11.14 -7.50 5.91
C THR A 24 -12.42 -6.73 6.19
N THR A 25 -12.48 -5.42 5.90
CA THR A 25 -13.73 -4.64 5.96
C THR A 25 -14.62 -4.87 4.74
N LEU A 26 -14.05 -4.97 3.54
CA LEU A 26 -14.82 -5.10 2.29
C LEU A 26 -15.58 -6.43 2.20
N VAL A 27 -14.97 -7.54 2.64
CA VAL A 27 -15.56 -8.90 2.57
C VAL A 27 -16.89 -9.00 3.34
N PRO A 28 -16.97 -8.69 4.64
CA PRO A 28 -18.23 -8.80 5.39
C PRO A 28 -19.28 -7.80 4.90
N VAL A 29 -18.87 -6.58 4.51
CA VAL A 29 -19.79 -5.57 3.96
C VAL A 29 -20.39 -6.06 2.64
N SER A 30 -19.58 -6.64 1.76
CA SER A 30 -20.05 -7.20 0.49
C SER A 30 -20.95 -8.43 0.69
N TRP A 31 -20.67 -9.26 1.70
CA TRP A 31 -21.52 -10.38 2.06
C TRP A 31 -22.90 -9.89 2.53
N VAL A 32 -22.95 -8.91 3.43
CA VAL A 32 -24.20 -8.33 3.91
C VAL A 32 -24.97 -7.66 2.77
N ALA A 33 -24.29 -6.94 1.88
CA ALA A 33 -24.90 -6.38 0.68
C ALA A 33 -25.53 -7.46 -0.21
N TYR A 34 -24.82 -8.57 -0.46
CA TYR A 34 -25.31 -9.67 -1.28
C TYR A 34 -26.56 -10.33 -0.70
N ASN A 35 -26.54 -10.70 0.59
CA ASN A 35 -27.70 -11.33 1.24
C ASN A 35 -28.91 -10.41 1.20
N THR A 36 -28.70 -9.11 1.37
CA THR A 36 -29.79 -8.14 1.35
C THR A 36 -30.41 -8.03 -0.03
N VAL A 37 -29.59 -7.98 -1.09
CA VAL A 37 -30.11 -7.99 -2.47
C VAL A 37 -30.90 -9.27 -2.76
N GLN A 38 -30.46 -10.42 -2.24
CA GLN A 38 -31.19 -11.68 -2.38
C GLN A 38 -32.54 -11.63 -1.65
N ASP A 39 -32.55 -11.18 -0.39
CA ASP A 39 -33.78 -11.01 0.41
C ASP A 39 -34.76 -10.03 -0.25
N PHE A 40 -34.28 -8.96 -0.89
CA PHE A 40 -35.14 -8.02 -1.62
C PHE A 40 -35.80 -8.61 -2.87
N TRP A 41 -35.16 -9.61 -3.49
CA TRP A 41 -35.69 -10.25 -4.69
C TRP A 41 -36.60 -11.45 -4.38
N ASP A 42 -36.63 -11.93 -3.14
CA ASP A 42 -37.51 -13.00 -2.69
C ASP A 42 -38.91 -12.46 -2.37
N GLN A 43 -39.89 -12.74 -3.24
CA GLN A 43 -41.28 -12.28 -3.08
C GLN A 43 -42.10 -13.13 -2.10
N THR A 44 -41.50 -14.13 -1.44
CA THR A 44 -42.20 -15.04 -0.52
C THR A 44 -42.11 -14.63 0.95
N VAL A 45 -41.33 -13.60 1.28
CA VAL A 45 -41.14 -13.13 2.66
C VAL A 45 -42.30 -12.18 3.05
N PRO A 46 -43.11 -12.49 4.09
CA PRO A 46 -44.24 -11.64 4.49
C PRO A 46 -43.78 -10.27 5.01
N ASP A 47 -44.54 -9.21 4.68
CA ASP A 47 -44.32 -7.78 5.00
C ASP A 47 -44.22 -7.42 6.51
N VAL A 48 -44.19 -8.42 7.40
CA VAL A 48 -44.09 -8.29 8.86
C VAL A 48 -42.65 -8.17 9.37
N VAL A 49 -41.64 -8.44 8.52
CA VAL A 49 -40.22 -8.22 8.86
C VAL A 49 -39.84 -6.79 8.47
N PRO A 50 -39.18 -6.01 9.36
CA PRO A 50 -38.72 -4.66 9.03
C PRO A 50 -37.92 -4.67 7.73
N ARG A 51 -38.38 -3.90 6.75
CA ARG A 51 -37.79 -3.79 5.42
C ARG A 51 -36.42 -3.12 5.55
N TRP A 52 -35.40 -3.95 5.73
CA TRP A 52 -33.96 -3.65 5.80
C TRP A 52 -33.59 -2.18 5.59
N GLU A 53 -33.17 -1.51 6.67
CA GLU A 53 -32.63 -0.15 6.69
C GLU A 53 -31.21 -0.14 6.10
N PHE A 54 -31.11 -0.45 4.82
CA PHE A 54 -29.88 -0.26 4.08
C PHE A 54 -29.73 1.22 3.78
N GLY A 55 -28.76 1.84 4.42
CA GLY A 55 -28.30 3.13 3.96
C GLY A 55 -26.91 3.34 4.47
N GLU A 56 -26.82 3.99 5.60
CA GLU A 56 -25.61 4.74 5.88
C GLU A 56 -24.42 3.84 6.24
N ALA A 57 -24.63 2.84 7.10
CA ALA A 57 -23.53 2.01 7.60
C ALA A 57 -22.84 1.19 6.49
N LEU A 58 -23.60 0.67 5.53
CA LEU A 58 -23.05 -0.14 4.45
C LEU A 58 -22.25 0.72 3.46
N PHE A 59 -22.80 1.87 3.06
CA PHE A 59 -22.08 2.82 2.20
C PHE A 59 -20.80 3.30 2.87
N LEU A 60 -20.87 3.69 4.15
CA LEU A 60 -19.70 4.08 4.94
C LEU A 60 -18.65 2.97 5.01
N GLY A 61 -19.06 1.70 5.18
CA GLY A 61 -18.16 0.55 5.18
C GLY A 61 -17.46 0.35 3.84
N TRP A 62 -18.18 0.52 2.73
CA TRP A 62 -17.61 0.44 1.37
C TRP A 62 -16.64 1.59 1.09
N PHE A 63 -17.01 2.82 1.44
CA PHE A 63 -16.11 3.98 1.32
C PHE A 63 -14.87 3.81 2.20
N ALA A 64 -15.03 3.40 3.46
CA ALA A 64 -13.91 3.15 4.37
C ALA A 64 -12.94 2.12 3.79
N ALA A 65 -13.45 0.99 3.27
CA ALA A 65 -12.62 -0.02 2.61
C ALA A 65 -11.87 0.53 1.39
N PHE A 66 -12.53 1.35 0.56
CA PHE A 66 -11.90 2.00 -0.58
C PHE A 66 -10.78 2.98 -0.17
N PHE A 67 -11.03 3.82 0.85
CA PHE A 67 -10.03 4.74 1.40
C PHE A 67 -8.86 3.98 2.04
N LEU A 68 -9.11 2.85 2.71
CA LEU A 68 -8.08 1.97 3.27
C LEU A 68 -7.23 1.32 2.16
N LEU A 69 -7.84 0.84 1.08
CA LEU A 69 -7.07 0.30 -0.04
C LEU A 69 -6.25 1.38 -0.76
N LEU A 70 -6.87 2.54 -1.02
CA LEU A 70 -6.20 3.66 -1.67
C LEU A 70 -5.04 4.20 -0.84
N GLY A 71 -5.24 4.35 0.47
CA GLY A 71 -4.20 4.75 1.42
C GLY A 71 -3.05 3.75 1.47
N GLY A 72 -3.34 2.44 1.47
CA GLY A 72 -2.33 1.40 1.46
C GLY A 72 -1.48 1.44 0.19
N CYS A 73 -2.13 1.51 -0.97
CA CYS A 73 -1.47 1.66 -2.28
C CYS A 73 -0.61 2.93 -2.34
N LEU A 74 -1.10 4.06 -1.80
CA LEU A 74 -0.37 5.32 -1.79
C LEU A 74 0.85 5.26 -0.87
N VAL A 75 0.75 4.64 0.31
CA VAL A 75 1.88 4.48 1.24
C VAL A 75 2.95 3.57 0.62
N ILE A 76 2.54 2.45 -0.01
CA ILE A 76 3.46 1.54 -0.72
C ILE A 76 4.10 2.24 -1.92
N GLY A 77 3.30 2.96 -2.72
CA GLY A 77 3.78 3.74 -3.85
C GLY A 77 4.79 4.81 -3.41
N ALA A 78 4.44 5.64 -2.44
CA ALA A 78 5.32 6.68 -1.93
C ALA A 78 6.64 6.10 -1.41
N THR A 79 6.60 4.98 -0.67
CA THR A 79 7.83 4.34 -0.19
C THR A 79 8.68 3.69 -1.27
N CYS A 80 8.08 3.29 -2.40
CA CYS A 80 8.79 2.71 -3.54
C CYS A 80 9.34 3.79 -4.49
N PHE A 81 8.51 4.76 -4.88
CA PHE A 81 8.85 5.83 -5.84
C PHE A 81 9.77 6.91 -5.27
N LEU A 82 9.65 7.26 -3.98
CA LEU A 82 10.59 8.19 -3.33
C LEU A 82 11.98 7.55 -3.11
N LYS A 83 12.14 6.26 -3.39
CA LYS A 83 13.35 5.48 -3.11
C LYS A 83 14.25 5.27 -4.34
N THR A 84 13.93 5.80 -5.51
CA THR A 84 14.80 5.68 -6.71
C THR A 84 15.45 6.99 -7.12
N PRO A 85 16.72 7.01 -7.59
CA PRO A 85 17.85 6.16 -7.23
C PRO A 85 18.82 6.92 -6.31
N LYS A 86 19.44 6.24 -5.34
CA LYS A 86 20.78 6.68 -4.91
C LYS A 86 21.62 6.66 -6.17
N VAL A 87 22.01 7.83 -6.69
CA VAL A 87 23.11 7.92 -7.66
C VAL A 87 24.20 7.03 -7.09
N SER A 88 24.46 5.93 -7.79
CA SER A 88 25.59 5.06 -7.50
C SER A 88 26.79 5.98 -7.41
N LYS A 89 27.28 6.25 -6.19
CA LYS A 89 28.63 6.75 -6.04
C LYS A 89 29.47 5.60 -6.57
N ARG A 90 29.86 5.72 -7.84
CA ARG A 90 30.89 4.90 -8.46
C ARG A 90 31.97 4.73 -7.40
N PRO A 91 32.41 3.51 -7.04
CA PRO A 91 33.53 3.38 -6.14
C PRO A 91 34.71 4.06 -6.83
N ALA A 92 35.09 5.25 -6.34
CA ALA A 92 36.19 6.07 -6.82
C ALA A 92 37.56 5.44 -6.50
N THR A 93 37.61 4.12 -6.45
CA THR A 93 38.77 3.31 -6.08
C THR A 93 39.61 2.96 -7.31
N HIS A 94 39.02 2.94 -8.52
CA HIS A 94 39.76 2.61 -9.74
C HIS A 94 40.63 3.78 -10.25
N HIS A 95 40.23 5.03 -10.04
CA HIS A 95 41.02 6.18 -10.49
C HIS A 95 42.31 6.37 -9.69
N LYS A 96 42.31 6.00 -8.39
CA LYS A 96 43.52 6.08 -7.55
C LYS A 96 44.57 5.04 -7.96
N ALA A 97 44.15 3.85 -8.39
CA ALA A 97 45.05 2.81 -8.88
C ALA A 97 45.68 3.19 -10.23
N GLU A 98 44.89 3.74 -11.16
CA GLU A 98 45.40 4.20 -12.46
C GLU A 98 46.38 5.38 -12.30
N VAL A 99 46.05 6.38 -11.46
CA VAL A 99 46.94 7.53 -11.21
C VAL A 99 48.22 7.13 -10.47
N ALA A 100 48.15 6.19 -9.52
CA ALA A 100 49.34 5.64 -8.88
C ALA A 100 50.21 4.84 -9.87
N THR A 101 49.58 4.13 -10.81
CA THR A 101 50.30 3.39 -11.85
C THR A 101 50.97 4.34 -12.86
N LEU A 102 50.31 5.44 -13.24
CA LEU A 102 50.88 6.48 -14.10
C LEU A 102 52.02 7.26 -13.41
N ALA A 103 51.93 7.46 -12.09
CA ALA A 103 53.00 8.10 -11.32
C ALA A 103 54.26 7.23 -11.18
N ILE A 104 54.14 5.90 -11.32
CA ILE A 104 55.27 4.97 -11.27
C ILE A 104 55.91 4.76 -12.65
N GLN A 105 55.16 4.94 -13.75
CA GLN A 105 55.63 4.70 -15.12
C GLN A 105 56.54 5.80 -15.67
N HIS A 106 56.62 6.98 -15.03
CA HIS A 106 57.52 8.06 -15.47
C HIS A 106 58.51 8.47 -14.36
N PRO A 107 59.49 7.62 -14.01
CA PRO A 107 60.70 8.11 -13.39
C PRO A 107 61.49 8.90 -14.46
N GLN A 108 62.05 10.02 -14.03
CA GLN A 108 62.97 10.88 -14.80
C GLN A 108 64.02 10.06 -15.56
#